data_AF-A0A431I8W4-F1
#
_entry.id   AF-A0A431I8W4-F1
#
_cell.length_a   1.000
_cell.length_b   1.000
_cell.length_c   1.000
_cell.angle_alpha   90.00
_cell.angle_beta   90.00
_cell.angle_gamma   90.00
#
_symmetry.space_group_name_H-M   'P 1'
#
loop_
_entity.id
_entity.type
_entity.pdbx_description
1 polymer ?
#
loop_
_entity_poly.entity_id
_entity_poly.type
_entity_poly.pdbx_seq_one_letter_code
_entity_poly.pdbx_strand_id
1 'polypeptide(L)' 'MWETLELDKEIHIIPIGDIHQHEENSKCWCNPSIETEINKDIITHNSLDKRELYETGQRKPN' A
#
# COMPACT_ATOMS: atom_id res chain seq x y z
N MET A 1 -6.09 -7.52 -4.23
CA MET A 1 -6.73 -7.74 -2.91
C MET A 1 -5.80 -7.19 -1.86
N TRP A 2 -6.32 -6.40 -0.94
CA TRP A 2 -5.55 -5.58 0.01
C TRP A 2 -5.93 -5.96 1.44
N GLU A 3 -4.99 -5.90 2.35
CA GLU A 3 -5.20 -6.06 3.80
C GLU A 3 -5.06 -4.69 4.46
N THR A 4 -5.96 -4.40 5.40
CA THR A 4 -5.94 -3.17 6.16
C THR A 4 -5.52 -3.49 7.60
N LEU A 5 -4.46 -2.83 8.07
CA LEU A 5 -3.98 -2.92 9.45
C LEU A 5 -4.18 -1.56 10.13
N GLU A 6 -4.86 -1.55 11.27
CA GLU A 6 -5.04 -0.36 12.10
C GLU A 6 -4.08 -0.43 13.29
N LEU A 7 -3.12 0.48 13.36
CA LEU A 7 -2.11 0.60 14.42
C LEU A 7 -2.22 1.99 15.04
N ASP A 8 -2.78 2.08 16.24
CA ASP A 8 -3.03 3.35 16.95
C ASP A 8 -3.79 4.41 16.11
N LYS A 9 -3.06 5.29 15.43
CA LYS A 9 -3.56 6.36 14.55
C LYS A 9 -3.15 6.19 13.10
N GLU A 10 -2.53 5.07 12.75
CA GLU A 10 -2.03 4.78 11.41
C GLU A 10 -2.87 3.63 10.82
N ILE A 11 -3.33 3.83 9.58
CA ILE A 11 -4.02 2.82 8.80
C ILE A 11 -3.08 2.40 7.68
N HIS A 12 -2.61 1.16 7.71
CA HIS A 12 -1.74 0.61 6.68
C HIS A 12 -2.57 -0.22 5.70
N ILE A 13 -2.54 0.16 4.44
CA ILE A 13 -3.16 -0.59 3.35
C ILE A 13 -2.04 -1.34 2.63
N ILE A 14 -1.95 -2.65 2.86
CA ILE A 14 -0.85 -3.51 2.40
C ILE A 14 -1.37 -4.47 1.31
N PRO A 15 -0.66 -4.63 0.19
CA PRO A 15 -1.07 -5.58 -0.85
C PRO A 15 -0.89 -7.03 -0.37
N ILE A 16 -1.95 -7.84 -0.53
CA ILE A 16 -1.92 -9.26 -0.13
C ILE A 16 -1.13 -10.08 -1.15
N GLY A 17 -0.20 -10.89 -0.64
CA GLY A 17 0.58 -11.83 -1.44
C GLY A 17 1.65 -11.15 -2.29
N ASP A 18 2.22 -10.04 -1.81
CA ASP A 18 3.39 -9.44 -2.44
C ASP A 18 4.62 -10.33 -2.30
N ILE A 19 5.56 -10.21 -3.24
CA ILE A 19 6.76 -11.06 -3.31
C ILE A 19 7.80 -10.67 -2.26
N HIS A 20 7.71 -9.44 -1.72
CA HIS A 20 8.50 -8.99 -0.60
C HIS A 20 7.58 -8.55 0.54
N GLN A 21 7.96 -8.89 1.76
CA GLN A 21 7.23 -8.46 2.95
C GLN A 21 7.36 -6.95 3.13
N HIS A 22 6.22 -6.27 3.34
CA HIS A 22 6.18 -4.86 3.67
C HIS A 22 6.52 -4.64 5.14
N GLU A 23 7.22 -3.55 5.40
CA GLU A 23 7.39 -3.04 6.75
C GLU A 23 6.20 -2.13 7.07
N GLU A 24 5.58 -2.32 8.24
CA GLU A 24 4.44 -1.52 8.72
C GLU A 24 4.89 -0.11 9.16
N ASN A 25 5.58 0.60 8.28
CA ASN A 25 6.07 1.96 8.50
C ASN A 25 6.06 2.77 7.21
N SER A 26 6.12 4.09 7.36
CA SER A 26 6.14 5.07 6.25
C SER A 26 7.43 5.05 5.42
N LYS A 27 8.47 4.33 5.85
CA LYS A 27 9.77 4.21 5.19
C LYS A 27 9.97 2.88 4.47
N CYS A 28 8.89 2.12 4.28
CA CYS A 28 8.93 0.84 3.60
C CYS A 28 9.58 0.96 2.20
N TRP A 29 10.34 -0.06 1.81
CA TRP A 29 11.05 -0.13 0.52
C TRP A 29 10.12 0.05 -0.69
N CYS A 30 8.81 -0.20 -0.53
CA CYS A 30 7.81 -0.03 -1.58
C CYS A 30 7.46 1.44 -1.87
N ASN A 31 8.06 2.40 -1.15
CA ASN A 31 7.80 3.83 -1.24
C ASN A 31 6.31 4.17 -1.08
N PRO A 32 5.72 3.90 0.11
CA PRO A 32 4.29 4.05 0.34
C PRO A 32 3.81 5.50 0.20
N SER A 33 2.55 5.68 -0.17
CA SER A 33 1.89 6.99 -0.17
C SER A 33 1.24 7.24 1.19
N ILE A 34 1.41 8.45 1.73
CA ILE A 34 0.89 8.82 3.05
C ILE A 34 -0.15 9.93 2.86
N GLU A 35 -1.35 9.70 3.37
CA GLU A 35 -2.47 10.64 3.34
C GLU A 35 -2.94 10.90 4.77
N THR A 36 -2.65 12.09 5.28
CA THR A 36 -3.00 12.48 6.65
C THR A 36 -4.45 12.99 6.69
N GLU A 37 -5.32 12.28 7.39
CA GLU A 37 -6.68 12.68 7.72
C GLU A 37 -6.76 13.31 9.12
N ILE A 38 -7.91 13.94 9.44
CA ILE A 38 -8.12 14.73 10.66
C ILE A 38 -7.79 13.96 11.96
N ASN A 39 -7.88 12.63 11.95
CA ASN A 39 -7.64 11.78 13.12
C ASN A 39 -6.65 10.62 12.92
N LYS A 40 -6.25 10.33 11.67
CA LYS A 40 -5.45 9.15 11.33
C LYS A 40 -4.60 9.40 10.09
N ASP A 41 -3.45 8.75 10.01
CA ASP A 41 -2.59 8.71 8.83
C ASP A 41 -2.88 7.44 8.03
N ILE A 42 -3.23 7.59 6.75
CA ILE A 42 -3.47 6.46 5.85
C ILE A 42 -2.21 6.22 5.04
N ILE A 43 -1.57 5.08 5.24
CA ILE A 43 -0.32 4.67 4.61
C ILE A 43 -0.63 3.55 3.62
N THR A 44 -0.59 3.86 2.33
CA THR A 44 -0.85 2.90 1.25
C THR A 44 0.46 2.38 0.67
N HIS A 45 0.70 1.07 0.78
CA HIS A 45 1.91 0.40 0.30
C HIS A 45 1.75 -0.02 -1.16
N ASN A 46 2.78 0.20 -1.99
CA ASN A 46 2.75 -0.26 -3.37
C ASN A 46 3.24 -1.71 -3.47
N SER A 47 2.72 -2.45 -4.45
CA SER A 47 3.16 -3.82 -4.76
C SER A 47 4.44 -3.80 -5.62
N LEU A 48 5.36 -4.76 -5.44
CA LEU A 48 6.59 -4.80 -6.25
C LEU A 48 6.31 -5.09 -7.73
N ASP A 49 5.31 -5.95 -8.01
CA ASP A 49 4.84 -6.23 -9.37
C ASP A 49 4.11 -5.03 -10.01
N LYS A 50 3.78 -4.02 -9.19
CA LYS A 50 2.88 -2.91 -9.55
C LYS A 50 1.55 -3.42 -10.11
N ARG A 51 1.06 -4.52 -9.54
CA ARG A 51 -0.20 -5.17 -9.96
C ARG A 51 -1.40 -4.22 -9.88
N GLU A 52 -1.33 -3.23 -8.98
CA GLU A 52 -2.30 -2.14 -8.87
C GLU A 52 -2.45 -1.32 -10.16
N LEU A 53 -1.41 -1.22 -11.00
CA LEU A 53 -1.47 -0.52 -12.29
C LEU A 53 -2.33 -1.26 -13.33
N TYR A 54 -2.55 -2.57 -13.16
CA TYR A 54 -3.50 -3.32 -13.98
C TYR A 54 -4.94 -3.06 -13.52
N GLU A 55 -5.16 -2.86 -12.22
CA GLU A 55 -6.48 -2.55 -11.65
C GLU A 55 -6.91 -1.09 -11.94
N THR A 56 -5.97 -0.14 -11.99
CA THR A 56 -6.24 1.28 -12.37
C THR A 56 -6.30 1.51 -13.89
N GLY A 57 -6.02 0.49 -14.71
CA GLY A 57 -6.00 0.60 -16.18
C GLY A 57 -4.77 1.32 -16.76
N GLN A 58 -3.75 1.60 -15.96
CA GLN A 58 -2.51 2.26 -16.41
C GLN A 58 -1.55 1.31 -17.14
N ARG A 59 -1.71 -0.01 -16.97
CA ARG A 59 -1.05 -1.03 -17.80
C ARG A 59 -2.09 -1.79 -18.62
N LYS A 60 -2.00 -1.69 -19.95
CA LYS A 60 -2.72 -2.61 -20.85
C LYS A 60 -2.03 -3.98 -20.79
N PRO A 61 -2.78 -5.09 -20.66
CA PRO A 61 -2.20 -6.40 -20.93
C PRO A 61 -1.74 -6.42 -22.39
N ASN A 62 -0.51 -6.88 -22.63
CA ASN A 62 -0.02 -7.16 -23.98
C ASN A 62 -0.52 -8.52 -24.43
#